data_AF-E2A049-F1
#
_entry.id   AF-E2A049-F1
#
_cell.length_a   1.000
_cell.length_b   1.000
_cell.length_c   1.000
_cell.angle_alpha   90.00
_cell.angle_beta   90.00
_cell.angle_gamma   90.00
#
_symmetry.space_group_name_H-M   'P 1'
#
loop_
_entity.id
_entity.type
_entity.pdbx_description
1 polymer ?
#
loop_
_entity_poly.entity_id
_entity_poly.type
_entity_poly.pdbx_seq_one_letter_code
_entity_poly.pdbx_strand_id
1 'polypeptide(L)'
;LAPKTLIKLLDLLDEENLDTTLESLCNQLHQSFSKENRFKVGTILLLQLQHIDLLPKQVQRIIALTLLFDLYKGEPLASTPFASVFVQILKQENTNNENSKLANHTGHIPLLSQCEKNLLVNLLGYNHKDIMKKTPHQIMDELSFVSV
;
A
#
# COMPACT_ATOMS: atom_id res chain seq x y z
N LEU A 1 -14.72 -1.20 -12.26
CA LEU A 1 -15.49 -0.46 -11.22
C LEU A 1 -16.28 0.64 -11.91
N ALA A 2 -17.44 1.03 -11.39
CA ALA A 2 -18.18 2.15 -11.97
C ALA A 2 -17.40 3.45 -11.74
N PRO A 3 -17.51 4.48 -12.60
CA PRO A 3 -16.75 5.72 -12.44
C PRO A 3 -16.90 6.35 -11.05
N LYS A 4 -18.12 6.35 -10.50
CA LYS A 4 -18.39 6.88 -9.15
C LYS A 4 -17.65 6.14 -8.04
N THR A 5 -17.46 4.82 -8.16
CA THR A 5 -16.74 4.05 -7.15
C THR A 5 -15.23 4.14 -7.32
N LEU A 6 -14.75 4.39 -8.55
CA LEU A 6 -13.36 4.75 -8.77
C LEU A 6 -13.03 6.10 -8.11
N ILE A 7 -13.87 7.12 -8.28
CA ILE A 7 -13.70 8.43 -7.64
C ILE A 7 -13.56 8.27 -6.13
N LYS A 8 -14.44 7.50 -5.48
CA LYS A 8 -14.32 7.21 -4.03
C LYS A 8 -12.97 6.60 -3.63
N LEU A 9 -12.39 5.74 -4.48
CA LEU A 9 -11.08 5.15 -4.19
C LEU A 9 -9.98 6.21 -4.33
N LEU A 10 -10.09 7.09 -5.33
CA LEU A 10 -9.16 8.19 -5.52
C LEU A 10 -9.25 9.21 -4.38
N ASP A 11 -10.46 9.52 -3.90
CA ASP A 11 -10.69 10.42 -2.75
C ASP A 11 -10.00 9.89 -1.48
N LEU A 12 -9.95 8.57 -1.28
CA LEU A 12 -9.21 7.96 -0.16
C LEU A 12 -7.69 8.10 -0.30
N LEU A 13 -7.19 8.14 -1.53
CA LEU A 13 -5.78 8.28 -1.86
C LEU A 13 -5.35 9.74 -2.00
N ASP A 14 -6.27 10.68 -1.80
CA ASP A 14 -5.97 12.09 -1.86
C ASP A 14 -5.01 12.48 -0.73
N GLU A 15 -4.10 13.42 -1.02
CA GLU A 15 -3.14 13.91 -0.05
C GLU A 15 -3.80 14.65 1.11
N GLU A 16 -5.03 15.17 0.93
CA GLU A 16 -5.83 15.77 1.99
C GLU A 16 -6.06 14.83 3.19
N ASN A 17 -5.87 13.52 2.99
CA ASN A 17 -5.94 12.52 4.05
C ASN A 17 -4.66 12.34 4.87
N LEU A 18 -3.65 13.22 4.73
CA LEU A 18 -2.37 13.10 5.44
C LEU A 18 -2.49 13.04 6.97
N ASP A 19 -3.55 13.64 7.52
CA ASP A 19 -3.84 13.72 8.96
C ASP A 19 -4.96 12.75 9.40
N THR A 20 -5.51 11.99 8.45
CA THR A 20 -6.48 10.94 8.75
C THR A 20 -5.73 9.66 9.12
N THR A 21 -6.07 9.07 10.27
CA THR A 21 -5.43 7.80 10.71
C THR A 21 -5.63 6.69 9.68
N LEU A 22 -4.63 5.83 9.52
CA LEU A 22 -4.67 4.66 8.63
C LEU A 22 -5.89 3.75 8.90
N GLU A 23 -6.22 3.51 10.17
CA GLU A 23 -7.40 2.74 10.58
C GLU A 23 -8.71 3.36 10.07
N SER A 24 -8.85 4.69 10.18
CA SER A 24 -10.02 5.41 9.66
C SER A 24 -10.15 5.25 8.13
N LEU A 25 -9.04 5.42 7.40
CA LEU A 25 -9.03 5.24 5.93
C LEU A 25 -9.42 3.82 5.52
N CYS A 26 -8.88 2.81 6.21
CA CYS A 26 -9.27 1.42 6.03
C CYS A 26 -10.75 1.19 6.34
N ASN A 27 -11.26 1.77 7.42
CA ASN A 27 -12.68 1.65 7.76
C ASN A 27 -13.58 2.32 6.70
N GLN A 28 -13.17 3.45 6.12
CA GLN A 28 -13.87 4.09 5.00
C GLN A 28 -13.84 3.23 3.73
N LEU A 29 -12.72 2.55 3.46
CA LEU A 29 -12.61 1.57 2.36
C LEU A 29 -13.65 0.45 2.52
N HIS A 30 -13.70 -0.22 3.68
CA HIS A 30 -14.65 -1.33 3.90
C HIS A 30 -16.11 -0.87 3.93
N GLN A 31 -16.39 0.38 4.29
CA GLN A 31 -17.73 0.98 4.18
C GLN A 31 -18.10 1.32 2.73
N SER A 32 -17.12 1.71 1.92
CA SER A 32 -17.34 2.14 0.54
C SER A 32 -17.42 1.00 -0.47
N PHE A 33 -16.78 -0.14 -0.17
CA PHE A 33 -16.65 -1.27 -1.09
C PHE A 33 -17.08 -2.58 -0.43
N SER A 34 -18.06 -3.24 -1.05
CA SER A 34 -18.51 -4.58 -0.64
C SER A 34 -17.43 -5.65 -0.90
N LYS A 35 -17.53 -6.79 -0.18
CA LYS A 35 -16.56 -7.90 -0.29
C LYS A 35 -16.38 -8.43 -1.72
N GLU A 36 -17.45 -8.46 -2.52
CA GLU A 36 -17.43 -8.90 -3.92
C GLU A 36 -16.55 -8.02 -4.84
N ASN A 37 -16.32 -6.77 -4.43
CA ASN A 37 -15.52 -5.81 -5.19
C ASN A 37 -14.06 -5.75 -4.71
N ARG A 38 -13.70 -6.44 -3.62
CA ARG A 38 -12.33 -6.41 -3.06
C ARG A 38 -11.28 -6.72 -4.10
N PHE A 39 -11.43 -7.80 -4.86
CA PHE A 39 -10.44 -8.14 -5.88
C PHE A 39 -10.25 -6.99 -6.89
N LYS A 40 -11.33 -6.40 -7.40
CA LYS A 40 -11.27 -5.27 -8.35
C LYS A 40 -10.61 -4.04 -7.72
N VAL A 41 -10.94 -3.72 -6.46
CA VAL A 41 -10.34 -2.59 -5.73
C VAL A 41 -8.85 -2.81 -5.52
N GLY A 42 -8.46 -4.00 -5.04
CA GLY A 42 -7.07 -4.36 -4.84
C GLY A 42 -6.26 -4.36 -6.13
N THR A 43 -6.84 -4.82 -7.24
CA THR A 43 -6.19 -4.73 -8.56
C THR A 43 -5.95 -3.28 -8.97
N ILE A 44 -6.88 -2.35 -8.69
CA ILE A 44 -6.68 -0.93 -9.00
C ILE A 44 -5.62 -0.31 -8.09
N LEU A 45 -5.62 -0.63 -6.79
CA LEU A 45 -4.56 -0.21 -5.86
C LEU A 45 -3.19 -0.72 -6.32
N LEU A 46 -3.11 -1.99 -6.73
CA LEU A 46 -1.91 -2.60 -7.29
C LEU A 46 -1.45 -1.86 -8.56
N LEU A 47 -2.36 -1.58 -9.48
CA LEU A 47 -2.05 -0.86 -10.72
C LEU A 47 -1.51 0.54 -10.43
N GLN A 48 -2.11 1.25 -9.47
CA GLN A 48 -1.60 2.56 -9.03
C GLN A 48 -0.22 2.46 -8.38
N LEU A 49 0.04 1.43 -7.57
CA LEU A 49 1.36 1.18 -6.98
C LEU A 49 2.41 0.81 -8.05
N GLN A 50 2.02 0.11 -9.11
CA GLN A 50 2.88 -0.26 -10.24
C GLN A 50 3.23 0.93 -11.14
N HIS A 51 2.37 1.94 -11.21
CA HIS A 51 2.55 3.12 -12.05
C HIS A 51 2.76 4.37 -11.19
N ILE A 52 4.01 4.68 -10.86
CA ILE A 52 4.37 5.76 -9.91
C ILE A 52 3.80 7.14 -10.28
N ASP A 53 3.59 7.40 -11.58
CA ASP A 53 2.97 8.64 -12.07
C ASP A 53 1.51 8.82 -11.59
N LEU A 54 0.85 7.73 -11.22
CA LEU A 54 -0.51 7.75 -10.66
C LEU A 54 -0.53 8.04 -9.15
N LEU A 55 0.57 7.76 -8.45
CA LEU A 55 0.75 8.04 -7.01
C LEU A 55 2.09 8.78 -6.77
N PRO A 56 2.23 10.00 -7.33
CA PRO A 56 3.50 10.72 -7.30
C PRO A 56 3.94 11.05 -5.87
N LYS A 57 2.99 11.26 -4.94
CA LYS A 57 3.29 11.66 -3.57
C LYS A 57 3.41 10.44 -2.64
N GLN A 58 4.38 10.47 -1.73
CA GLN A 58 4.67 9.37 -0.80
C GLN A 58 3.47 9.04 0.10
N VAL A 59 2.74 10.07 0.56
CA VAL A 59 1.49 9.91 1.32
C VAL A 59 0.50 8.98 0.61
N GLN A 60 0.31 9.14 -0.71
CA GLN A 60 -0.63 8.34 -1.48
C GLN A 60 -0.18 6.88 -1.57
N ARG A 61 1.14 6.64 -1.69
CA ARG A 61 1.71 5.28 -1.70
C ARG A 61 1.59 4.60 -0.35
N ILE A 62 1.83 5.33 0.75
CA ILE A 62 1.59 4.86 2.12
C ILE A 62 0.15 4.43 2.28
N ILE A 63 -0.80 5.31 1.92
CA ILE A 63 -2.23 4.99 2.03
C ILE A 63 -2.57 3.80 1.14
N ALA A 64 -2.18 3.80 -0.14
CA ALA A 64 -2.47 2.70 -1.07
C ALA A 64 -1.95 1.35 -0.57
N LEU A 65 -0.74 1.30 -0.02
CA LEU A 65 -0.14 0.08 0.51
C LEU A 65 -0.88 -0.42 1.75
N THR A 66 -1.24 0.48 2.66
CA THR A 66 -2.06 0.14 3.84
C THR A 66 -3.45 -0.36 3.43
N LEU A 67 -4.13 0.32 2.50
CA LEU A 67 -5.45 -0.10 2.02
C LEU A 67 -5.38 -1.47 1.35
N LEU A 68 -4.35 -1.73 0.54
CA LEU A 68 -4.14 -3.03 -0.12
C LEU A 68 -3.91 -4.15 0.90
N PHE A 69 -3.16 -3.86 1.98
CA PHE A 69 -2.91 -4.79 3.08
C PHE A 69 -4.20 -5.10 3.88
N ASP A 70 -4.96 -4.08 4.27
CA ASP A 70 -6.16 -4.24 5.11
C ASP A 70 -7.38 -4.77 4.32
N LEU A 71 -7.32 -4.77 2.98
CA LEU A 71 -8.45 -5.12 2.10
C LEU A 71 -9.07 -6.49 2.41
N TYR A 72 -8.25 -7.47 2.82
CA TYR A 72 -8.66 -8.81 3.21
C TYR A 72 -8.51 -9.05 4.72
N LYS A 73 -8.59 -8.00 5.55
CA LYS A 73 -8.48 -8.13 7.01
C LYS A 73 -9.42 -9.20 7.57
N GLY A 74 -8.92 -9.92 8.57
CA GLY A 74 -9.61 -11.05 9.20
C GLY A 74 -9.45 -12.38 8.48
N GLU A 75 -8.84 -12.39 7.29
CA GLU A 75 -8.45 -13.62 6.57
C GLU A 75 -6.94 -13.87 6.74
N PRO A 76 -6.47 -15.13 6.63
CA PRO A 76 -5.04 -15.41 6.61
C PRO A 76 -4.34 -14.65 5.48
N LEU A 77 -3.13 -14.14 5.74
CA LEU A 77 -2.37 -13.41 4.71
C LEU A 77 -2.13 -14.25 3.45
N ALA A 78 -1.98 -15.56 3.58
CA ALA A 78 -1.84 -16.47 2.43
C ALA A 78 -3.08 -16.54 1.53
N SER A 79 -4.24 -16.05 2.00
CA SER A 79 -5.50 -16.04 1.26
C SER A 79 -5.69 -14.80 0.39
N THR A 80 -4.95 -13.71 0.66
CA THR A 80 -5.04 -12.52 -0.21
C THR A 80 -4.37 -12.81 -1.56
N PRO A 81 -5.01 -12.48 -2.69
CA PRO A 81 -4.40 -12.62 -4.02
C PRO A 81 -3.23 -11.65 -4.23
N PHE A 82 -3.00 -10.73 -3.30
CA PHE A 82 -1.96 -9.71 -3.35
C PHE A 82 -0.73 -10.04 -2.49
N ALA A 83 -0.66 -11.22 -1.86
CA ALA A 83 0.48 -11.60 -1.01
C ALA A 83 1.85 -11.49 -1.71
N SER A 84 1.90 -11.86 -3.00
CA SER A 84 3.13 -11.78 -3.80
C SER A 84 3.66 -10.35 -3.94
N VAL A 85 2.77 -9.35 -3.94
CA VAL A 85 3.11 -7.92 -4.01
C VAL A 85 3.92 -7.52 -2.78
N PHE A 86 3.48 -7.91 -1.58
CA PHE A 86 4.18 -7.63 -0.34
C PHE A 86 5.57 -8.27 -0.32
N VAL A 87 5.67 -9.52 -0.79
CA VAL A 87 6.95 -10.22 -0.90
C VAL A 87 7.88 -9.54 -1.91
N GLN A 88 7.36 -9.06 -3.04
CA GLN A 88 8.16 -8.32 -4.03
C GLN A 88 8.75 -7.05 -3.40
N ILE A 89 7.93 -6.22 -2.76
CA ILE A 89 8.35 -4.97 -2.11
C ILE A 89 9.48 -5.23 -1.10
N LEU A 90 9.32 -6.24 -0.24
CA LEU A 90 10.32 -6.58 0.79
C LEU A 90 11.63 -7.16 0.21
N LYS A 91 11.58 -7.78 -0.98
CA LYS A 91 12.77 -8.38 -1.61
C LYS A 91 13.58 -7.41 -2.48
N GLN A 92 13.07 -6.20 -2.73
CA GLN A 92 13.73 -5.20 -3.59
C GLN A 92 15.14 -4.81 -3.12
N GLU A 93 15.51 -5.03 -1.85
CA GLU A 93 16.79 -4.60 -1.25
C GLU A 93 18.03 -5.41 -1.70
N ASN A 94 17.85 -6.61 -2.26
CA ASN A 94 18.99 -7.52 -2.53
C ASN A 94 19.59 -7.42 -3.93
N THR A 95 19.21 -6.44 -4.75
CA THR A 95 19.62 -6.37 -6.16
C THR A 95 20.45 -5.13 -6.48
N ASN A 96 21.54 -4.93 -5.73
CA ASN A 96 22.62 -4.00 -6.13
C ASN A 96 23.57 -4.59 -7.18
N ASN A 97 23.30 -5.80 -7.69
CA ASN A 97 24.05 -6.37 -8.81
C ASN A 97 23.47 -5.90 -10.15
N GLU A 98 24.31 -5.22 -10.93
CA GLU A 98 24.10 -4.56 -12.22
C GLU A 98 23.56 -5.44 -13.37
N ASN A 99 22.95 -6.58 -13.08
CA ASN A 99 22.43 -7.55 -14.05
C ASN A 99 20.90 -7.72 -14.05
N SER A 100 20.12 -6.90 -13.32
CA SER A 100 18.65 -6.96 -13.41
C SER A 100 18.09 -6.27 -14.67
N LYS A 101 18.52 -6.70 -15.85
CA LYS A 101 17.86 -6.38 -17.13
C LYS A 101 16.47 -7.04 -17.26
N LEU A 102 15.88 -7.53 -16.17
CA LEU A 102 14.59 -8.23 -16.11
C LEU A 102 13.44 -7.37 -15.53
N ALA A 103 13.65 -6.10 -15.18
CA ALA A 103 12.60 -5.30 -14.52
C ALA A 103 11.63 -4.58 -15.48
N ASN A 104 11.72 -4.83 -16.79
CA ASN A 104 10.85 -4.22 -17.80
C ASN A 104 9.65 -5.12 -18.19
N HIS A 105 9.36 -6.16 -17.40
CA HIS A 105 8.17 -6.98 -17.59
C HIS A 105 6.99 -6.31 -16.86
N THR A 106 5.98 -5.92 -17.63
CA THR A 106 4.68 -5.42 -17.16
C THR A 106 4.21 -6.15 -15.90
N GLY A 107 4.04 -5.42 -14.80
CA GLY A 107 3.53 -5.96 -13.52
C GLY A 107 4.49 -5.90 -12.33
N HIS A 108 5.71 -5.37 -12.49
CA HIS A 108 6.62 -5.16 -11.36
C HIS A 108 6.25 -3.87 -10.58
N ILE A 109 6.27 -3.94 -9.25
CA ILE A 109 6.15 -2.75 -8.39
C ILE A 109 7.47 -1.95 -8.52
N PRO A 110 7.45 -0.65 -8.86
CA PRO A 110 8.65 0.18 -8.91
C PRO A 110 9.37 0.20 -7.54
N LEU A 111 10.63 0.62 -7.52
CA LEU A 111 11.38 0.70 -6.27
C LEU A 111 10.69 1.70 -5.33
N LEU A 112 10.13 1.21 -4.22
CA LEU A 112 9.53 2.06 -3.20
C LEU A 112 10.63 2.55 -2.24
N SER A 113 10.38 3.66 -1.53
CA SER A 113 11.35 4.19 -0.57
C SER A 113 11.43 3.31 0.68
N GLN A 114 12.43 3.56 1.52
CA GLN A 114 12.58 2.80 2.77
C GLN A 114 11.37 2.94 3.69
N CYS A 115 10.70 4.10 3.67
CA CYS A 115 9.50 4.34 4.46
C CYS A 115 8.37 3.36 4.12
N GLU A 116 8.05 3.13 2.83
CA GLU A 116 6.97 2.19 2.45
C GLU A 116 7.33 0.74 2.78
N LYS A 117 8.62 0.36 2.67
CA LYS A 117 9.08 -0.97 3.08
C LYS A 117 8.95 -1.17 4.59
N ASN A 118 9.43 -0.21 5.37
CA ASN A 118 9.35 -0.21 6.83
C ASN A 118 7.88 -0.23 7.30
N LEU A 119 7.00 0.50 6.63
CA LEU A 119 5.56 0.44 6.86
C LEU A 119 5.05 -1.00 6.71
N LEU A 120 5.36 -1.65 5.58
CA LEU A 120 4.92 -3.02 5.32
C LEU A 120 5.46 -4.03 6.35
N VAL A 121 6.73 -3.89 6.76
CA VAL A 121 7.31 -4.71 7.83
C VAL A 121 6.52 -4.56 9.14
N ASN A 122 6.18 -3.33 9.52
CA ASN A 122 5.42 -3.11 10.75
C ASN A 122 3.95 -3.57 10.65
N LEU A 123 3.33 -3.47 9.46
CA LEU A 123 1.98 -4.00 9.21
C LEU A 123 1.93 -5.53 9.30
N LEU A 124 2.96 -6.22 8.81
CA LEU A 124 3.10 -7.68 8.89
C LEU A 124 3.52 -8.17 10.28
N GLY A 125 4.14 -7.30 11.08
CA GLY A 125 4.70 -7.62 12.39
C GLY A 125 3.77 -7.33 13.57
N TYR A 126 4.35 -7.34 14.77
CA TYR A 126 3.63 -7.13 16.02
C TYR A 126 3.15 -5.69 16.23
N ASN A 127 3.72 -4.72 15.51
CA ASN A 127 3.42 -3.30 15.64
C ASN A 127 2.17 -2.86 14.86
N HIS A 128 1.50 -3.77 14.14
CA HIS A 128 0.34 -3.48 13.29
C HIS A 128 -0.68 -2.55 13.96
N LYS A 129 -1.09 -2.85 15.20
CA LYS A 129 -2.10 -2.04 15.91
C LYS A 129 -1.65 -0.62 16.22
N ASP A 130 -0.36 -0.40 16.45
CA ASP A 130 0.21 0.91 16.71
C ASP A 130 0.29 1.73 15.42
N ILE A 131 0.81 1.12 14.35
CA ILE A 131 0.88 1.71 13.01
C ILE A 131 -0.50 2.14 12.50
N MET A 132 -1.52 1.29 12.66
CA MET A 132 -2.86 1.62 12.18
C MET A 132 -3.48 2.85 12.84
N LYS A 133 -3.02 3.23 14.05
CA LYS A 133 -3.49 4.44 14.75
C LYS A 133 -2.79 5.71 14.28
N LYS A 134 -1.70 5.59 13.53
CA LYS A 134 -0.92 6.73 13.02
C LYS A 134 -1.55 7.30 11.77
N THR A 135 -1.25 8.57 11.51
CA THR A 135 -1.56 9.24 10.25
C THR A 135 -0.45 9.00 9.22
N PRO A 136 -0.71 9.09 7.91
CA PRO A 136 0.34 9.02 6.91
C PRO A 136 1.51 9.99 7.15
N HIS A 137 1.23 11.18 7.66
CA HIS A 137 2.25 12.16 8.06
C HIS A 137 3.19 11.60 9.15
N GLN A 138 2.62 11.05 10.22
CA GLN A 138 3.41 10.42 11.29
C GLN A 138 4.25 9.24 10.79
N ILE A 139 3.69 8.43 9.87
CA ILE A 139 4.41 7.32 9.25
C ILE A 139 5.63 7.83 8.46
N MET A 140 5.46 8.89 7.68
CA MET A 140 6.56 9.50 6.92
C MET A 140 7.66 10.00 7.85
N ASP A 141 7.32 10.66 8.95
CA ASP A 141 8.31 11.20 9.87
C ASP A 141 9.08 10.09 10.61
N GLU A 142 8.37 9.05 11.06
CA GLU A 142 8.95 8.00 11.90
C GLU A 142 9.70 6.92 11.10
N LEU A 143 9.20 6.55 9.92
CA LEU A 143 9.72 5.40 9.17
C LEU A 143 10.70 5.76 8.06
N SER A 144 10.88 7.05 7.74
CA SER A 144 11.84 7.51 6.73
C SER A 144 13.30 7.45 7.19
N PHE A 145 13.57 7.46 8.49
CA PHE A 145 14.92 7.54 9.06
C PHE A 145 15.40 6.27 9.77
N VAL A 146 14.62 5.19 9.75
CA VAL A 146 15.04 3.92 10.35
C VAL A 146 16.07 3.26 9.42
N SER A 147 17.33 3.68 9.56
CA SER A 147 18.49 2.88 9.15
C SER A 147 18.69 1.81 10.21
N VAL A 148 18.50 0.54 9.82
CA VAL A 148 19.00 -0.61 10.59
C VAL A 148 20.42 -0.90 10.15
#